data_AF-A0A9X8VDP2-F1
#
_entry.id   AF-A0A9X8VDP2-F1
#
_cell.length_a   1.000
_cell.length_b   1.000
_cell.length_c   1.000
_cell.angle_alpha   90.00
_cell.angle_beta   90.00
_cell.angle_gamma   90.00
#
_symmetry.space_group_name_H-M   'P 1'
#
loop_
_entity.id
_entity.type
_entity.pdbx_description
1 polymer ?
#
loop_
_entity_poly.entity_id
_entity_poly.type
_entity_poly.pdbx_seq_one_letter_code
_entity_poly.pdbx_strand_id
1 'polypeptide(L)' 'SAGPAGIRTTQAFSQDCRWDSLDTDRKEGCIRTREHAYSQDGGLAVLYGNLAENGCIVKTAGVDKEILTFRGPAKV' A
#
# COMPACT_ATOMS: atom_id res chain seq x y z
N SER A 1 4.97 17.63 8.25
CA SER A 1 5.59 16.52 7.48
C SER A 1 6.24 15.56 8.47
N ALA A 2 6.50 14.30 8.11
CA ALA A 2 7.48 13.47 8.80
C ALA A 2 8.80 13.57 8.01
N GLY A 3 9.94 13.72 8.69
CA GLY A 3 11.26 13.84 8.10
C GLY A 3 11.85 12.47 7.74
N PRO A 4 12.67 12.39 6.68
CA PRO A 4 13.12 11.12 6.10
C PRO A 4 14.14 10.33 6.94
N ALA A 5 14.68 10.91 8.01
CA ALA A 5 15.85 10.37 8.70
C ALA A 5 15.55 9.29 9.76
N GLY A 6 14.28 8.94 10.00
CA GLY A 6 13.91 7.98 11.05
C GLY A 6 14.29 8.43 12.48
N ILE A 7 14.63 9.71 12.65
CA ILE A 7 15.07 10.28 13.92
C ILE A 7 13.85 10.39 14.84
N ARG A 8 13.96 9.82 16.05
CA ARG A 8 12.93 9.96 17.07
C ARG A 8 12.86 11.42 17.53
N THR A 9 11.70 12.04 17.39
CA THR A 9 11.47 13.43 17.84
C THR A 9 10.58 13.46 19.08
N THR A 10 10.97 14.22 20.10
CA THR A 10 10.12 14.53 21.29
C THR A 10 9.55 15.95 21.25
N GLN A 11 10.04 16.80 20.34
CA GLN A 11 9.57 18.16 20.16
C GLN A 11 8.57 18.24 19.00
N ALA A 12 7.40 18.85 19.26
CA ALA A 12 6.37 19.03 18.24
C ALA A 12 6.91 19.83 17.04
N PHE A 13 6.46 19.48 15.84
CA PHE A 13 6.78 20.15 14.57
C PHE A 13 8.26 20.14 14.13
N SER A 14 9.12 19.34 14.74
CA SER A 14 10.57 19.23 14.42
C SER A 14 10.90 18.34 13.21
N GLN A 15 10.04 18.32 12.19
CA GLN A 15 10.12 17.39 11.06
C GLN A 15 10.49 18.12 9.75
N ASP A 16 11.47 19.03 9.84
CA ASP A 16 11.95 19.88 8.74
C ASP A 16 13.03 19.22 7.87
N CYS A 17 13.51 18.04 8.26
CA CYS A 17 14.48 17.26 7.50
C CYS A 17 13.98 16.93 6.08
N ARG A 18 14.90 16.98 5.10
CA ARG A 18 14.69 16.64 3.69
C ARG A 18 15.83 15.76 3.21
N TRP A 19 15.61 14.98 2.16
CA TRP A 19 16.67 14.28 1.45
C TRP A 19 17.55 15.28 0.69
N ASP A 20 18.85 15.01 0.59
CA ASP A 20 19.80 15.88 -0.12
C ASP A 20 19.55 15.93 -1.64
N SER A 21 18.91 14.90 -2.18
CA SER A 21 18.56 14.80 -3.60
C SER A 21 17.18 14.18 -3.79
N LEU A 22 16.59 14.45 -4.96
CA LEU A 22 15.31 13.87 -5.35
C LEU A 22 15.48 12.45 -5.87
N ASP A 23 14.52 11.60 -5.54
CA ASP A 23 14.39 10.29 -6.16
C ASP A 23 13.87 10.43 -7.60
N THR A 24 14.78 10.24 -8.55
CA THR A 24 14.52 10.32 -9.99
C THR A 24 14.45 8.94 -10.65
N ASP A 25 14.66 7.85 -9.91
CA ASP A 25 14.59 6.50 -10.46
C ASP A 25 13.13 6.07 -10.62
N ARG A 26 12.67 6.00 -11.88
CA ARG A 26 11.29 5.61 -12.22
C ARG A 26 11.09 4.11 -12.38
N LYS A 27 12.11 3.31 -12.09
CA LYS A 27 12.06 1.84 -12.13
C LYS A 27 12.13 1.25 -10.74
N GLU A 28 13.17 1.56 -9.96
CA GLU A 28 13.35 1.01 -8.62
C GLU A 28 13.09 1.98 -7.48
N GLY A 29 12.92 3.27 -7.78
CA GLY A 29 12.61 4.29 -6.78
C GLY A 29 11.21 4.17 -6.16
N CYS A 30 10.90 5.12 -5.30
CA CYS A 30 9.65 5.25 -4.55
C CYS A 30 8.45 5.53 -5.47
N ILE A 31 8.65 6.34 -6.51
CA ILE A 31 7.62 6.64 -7.53
C ILE A 31 8.05 6.02 -8.85
N ARG A 32 7.30 5.02 -9.31
CA ARG A 32 7.62 4.22 -10.49
C ARG A 32 6.72 4.58 -11.68
N THR A 33 7.26 4.37 -12.87
CA THR A 33 6.48 4.35 -14.13
C THR A 33 5.49 3.19 -14.13
N ARG A 34 4.45 3.27 -14.95
CA ARG A 34 3.44 2.20 -15.03
C ARG A 34 4.05 0.86 -15.41
N GLU A 35 5.01 0.87 -16.35
CA GLU A 35 5.71 -0.32 -16.84
C GLU A 35 6.46 -1.05 -15.71
N HIS A 36 6.89 -0.32 -14.67
CA HIS A 36 7.64 -0.83 -13.52
C HIS A 36 6.82 -0.80 -12.23
N ALA A 37 5.51 -0.62 -12.30
CA ALA A 37 4.65 -0.59 -11.12
C ALA A 37 4.71 -1.92 -10.37
N TYR A 38 4.65 -1.86 -9.03
CA TYR A 38 4.63 -3.04 -8.17
C TYR A 38 3.52 -4.03 -8.52
N SER A 39 2.38 -3.49 -8.98
CA SER A 39 1.26 -4.21 -9.53
C SER A 39 0.71 -3.44 -10.72
N GLN A 40 0.25 -4.16 -11.75
CA GLN A 40 -0.49 -3.56 -12.87
C GLN A 40 -1.97 -3.36 -12.53
N ASP A 41 -2.45 -4.01 -11.46
CA ASP A 41 -3.75 -3.77 -10.85
C ASP A 41 -3.63 -2.63 -9.82
N GLY A 42 -4.65 -1.76 -9.74
CA GLY A 42 -4.71 -0.59 -8.85
C GLY A 42 -4.81 -0.92 -7.35
N GLY A 43 -4.92 -2.19 -6.97
CA GLY A 43 -4.82 -2.66 -5.60
C GLY A 43 -6.14 -2.73 -4.85
N LEU A 44 -7.28 -2.61 -5.55
CA LEU A 44 -8.62 -2.71 -4.97
C LEU A 44 -9.52 -3.57 -5.84
N ALA A 45 -10.27 -4.46 -5.19
CA ALA A 45 -11.33 -5.25 -5.81
C ALA A 45 -12.64 -5.07 -5.04
N VAL A 46 -13.77 -5.15 -5.75
CA VAL A 46 -15.11 -5.23 -5.16
C VAL A 46 -15.56 -6.68 -5.20
N LEU A 47 -15.87 -7.26 -4.03
CA LEU A 47 -16.43 -8.60 -3.93
C LEU A 47 -17.91 -8.53 -3.60
N TYR A 48 -18.69 -9.41 -4.22
CA TYR A 48 -20.12 -9.53 -3.99
C TYR A 48 -20.45 -10.95 -3.55
N GLY A 49 -21.55 -11.10 -2.81
CA GLY A 49 -22.07 -12.40 -2.41
C GLY A 49 -23.13 -12.25 -1.33
N ASN A 50 -23.64 -13.38 -0.84
CA ASN A 50 -24.64 -13.41 0.23
C ASN A 50 -24.19 -12.74 1.54
N LEU A 51 -22.89 -12.65 1.80
CA LEU A 51 -22.34 -11.92 2.97
C LEU A 51 -22.15 -10.41 2.69
N ALA A 52 -22.10 -10.00 1.43
CA ALA A 52 -21.82 -8.64 1.00
C ALA A 52 -22.67 -8.31 -0.23
N GLU A 53 -23.99 -8.22 -0.04
CA GLU A 53 -24.97 -8.04 -1.14
C GLU A 53 -24.73 -6.73 -1.90
N ASN A 54 -24.40 -5.66 -1.17
CA ASN A 54 -24.06 -4.35 -1.74
C ASN A 54 -22.57 -4.20 -2.07
N GLY A 55 -21.81 -5.28 -1.95
CA GLY A 55 -20.37 -5.32 -2.17
C GLY A 55 -19.55 -5.03 -0.92
N CYS A 56 -18.32 -5.54 -0.91
CA CYS A 56 -17.27 -5.16 0.01
C CYS A 56 -15.96 -4.90 -0.74
N ILE A 57 -15.05 -4.13 -0.12
CA ILE A 57 -13.77 -3.75 -0.73
C ILE A 57 -12.65 -4.58 -0.12
N VAL A 58 -11.80 -5.13 -0.99
CA VAL A 58 -10.55 -5.79 -0.60
C VAL A 58 -9.37 -5.05 -1.19
N LYS A 59 -8.32 -4.85 -0.39
CA LYS A 59 -7.04 -4.28 -0.84
C LYS A 59 -6.14 -5.38 -1.39
N THR A 60 -6.29 -5.69 -2.67
CA THR A 60 -5.54 -6.77 -3.35
C THR A 60 -4.03 -6.56 -3.30
N ALA A 61 -3.56 -5.30 -3.26
CA ALA A 61 -2.13 -4.98 -3.15
C ALA A 61 -1.48 -5.47 -1.83
N GLY A 62 -2.26 -5.75 -0.79
CA GLY A 62 -1.77 -6.24 0.50
C GLY A 62 -2.03 -7.72 0.76
N VAL A 63 -2.52 -8.47 -0.24
CA VAL A 63 -2.89 -9.89 -0.10
C VAL A 63 -1.90 -10.75 -0.88
N ASP A 64 -1.39 -11.81 -0.24
CA ASP A 64 -0.54 -12.79 -0.93
C ASP A 64 -1.31 -13.46 -2.07
N LYS A 65 -0.64 -13.70 -3.21
CA LYS A 65 -1.29 -14.22 -4.42
C LYS A 65 -2.03 -15.54 -4.19
N GLU A 66 -1.52 -16.38 -3.30
CA GLU A 66 -2.11 -17.68 -2.95
C GLU A 66 -3.41 -17.53 -2.14
N ILE A 67 -3.66 -16.38 -1.52
CA ILE A 67 -4.81 -16.09 -0.66
C ILE A 67 -5.89 -15.29 -1.40
N LEU A 68 -5.69 -14.94 -2.68
CA LEU A 68 -6.73 -14.32 -3.51
C LEU A 68 -7.98 -15.22 -3.63
N THR A 69 -7.85 -16.52 -3.42
CA THR A 69 -8.97 -17.44 -3.25
C THR A 69 -8.71 -18.30 -2.02
N PHE A 70 -9.58 -18.19 -1.02
CA PHE A 70 -9.46 -18.93 0.22
C PHE A 70 -10.83 -19.44 0.68
N ARG A 71 -10.83 -20.63 1.30
CA ARG A 71 -11.99 -21.19 1.98
C ARG A 71 -11.56 -21.85 3.28
N GLY A 72 -12.25 -21.52 4.36
CA GLY A 72 -12.01 -22.11 5.67
C GLY A 72 -13.19 -21.90 6.62
N PRO A 73 -13.18 -22.56 7.79
CA PRO A 73 -14.17 -22.31 8.82
C PRO A 73 -14.05 -20.88 9.33
N ALA A 74 -15.18 -20.23 9.58
CA ALA A 74 -15.21 -18.90 10.19
C ALA A 74 -14.79 -18.99 11.67
N LYS A 75 -13.90 -18.09 12.09
CA LYS A 75 -13.62 -17.81 13.50
C LYS A 75 -14.07 -16.38 13.77
N VAL A 76 -15.11 -16.24 14.59
CA VAL A 76 -15.66 -14.94 15.03
C VAL A 76 -15.19 -14.65 16.44
#